data_AF-A0AAJ8MN80-F1
#
_entry.id   AF-A0AAJ8MN80-F1
#
_cell.length_a   1.000
_cell.length_b   1.000
_cell.length_c   1.000
_cell.angle_alpha   90.00
_cell.angle_beta   90.00
_cell.angle_gamma   90.00
#
_symmetry.space_group_name_H-M   'P 1'
#
loop_
_entity.id
_entity.type
_entity.pdbx_description
1 polymer ?
#
loop_
_entity_poly.entity_id
_entity_poly.type
_entity_poly.pdbx_seq_one_letter_code
_entity_poly.pdbx_strand_id
1 'polypeptide(L)'
;MNQQNNLEVNAPSSNENPIKPGTFQSILPILDDLLGILYTQATSEGGNKAQAGESVAAKAKELATTLENMKLASMELPGGNLSINEIRKLSEKLDEEAEKRIQILKIFEQRQMPLTDQLSSHNQQQSNGENNVLPSHSNL
;
A
#
# COMPACT_ATOMS: atom_id res chain seq x y z
N MET A 1 -41.61 -14.15 -7.05
CA MET A 1 -40.35 -14.56 -6.40
C MET A 1 -39.25 -13.69 -6.98
N ASN A 2 -38.99 -12.55 -6.35
CA ASN A 2 -37.98 -11.60 -6.81
C ASN A 2 -36.68 -11.91 -6.05
N GLN A 3 -35.69 -12.43 -6.77
CA GLN A 3 -34.34 -12.60 -6.26
C GLN A 3 -33.70 -11.22 -6.16
N GLN A 4 -33.59 -10.70 -4.95
CA GLN A 4 -32.79 -9.53 -4.63
C GLN A 4 -31.32 -9.90 -4.78
N ASN A 5 -30.68 -9.37 -5.82
CA ASN A 5 -29.23 -9.33 -5.95
C ASN A 5 -28.67 -8.46 -4.81
N ASN A 6 -28.04 -9.09 -3.82
CA ASN A 6 -27.16 -8.41 -2.88
C ASN A 6 -25.94 -7.91 -3.65
N LEU A 7 -26.04 -6.70 -4.20
CA LEU A 7 -24.89 -5.87 -4.52
C LEU A 7 -24.35 -5.37 -3.17
N GLU A 8 -23.46 -6.15 -2.58
CA GLU A 8 -22.66 -5.72 -1.44
C GLU A 8 -21.81 -4.54 -1.93
N VAL A 9 -22.32 -3.34 -1.69
CA VAL A 9 -21.59 -2.09 -1.86
C VAL A 9 -20.40 -2.21 -0.93
N ASN A 10 -19.25 -2.54 -1.50
CA ASN A 10 -17.95 -2.53 -0.84
C ASN A 10 -17.71 -1.07 -0.42
N ALA A 11 -18.20 -0.72 0.77
CA ALA A 11 -17.91 0.55 1.40
C ALA A 11 -16.39 0.69 1.44
N PRO A 12 -15.80 1.86 1.12
CA PRO A 12 -14.39 2.06 1.36
C PRO A 12 -14.19 1.80 2.85
N SER A 13 -13.49 0.72 3.19
CA SER A 13 -13.06 0.46 4.55
C SER A 13 -12.30 1.70 4.98
N SER A 14 -12.93 2.52 5.81
CA SER A 14 -12.30 3.62 6.51
C SER A 14 -11.29 3.01 7.47
N ASN A 15 -10.15 2.58 6.92
CA ASN A 15 -8.91 2.36 7.63
C ASN A 15 -8.38 3.73 8.03
N GLU A 16 -9.15 4.43 8.87
CA GLU A 16 -8.63 5.55 9.64
C GLU A 16 -7.70 4.93 10.68
N ASN A 17 -6.46 4.64 10.28
CA ASN A 17 -5.39 4.62 11.26
C ASN A 17 -5.26 6.07 11.72
N PRO A 18 -5.76 6.44 12.92
CA PRO A 18 -5.68 7.80 13.36
C PRO A 18 -4.19 8.18 13.42
N ILE A 19 -3.84 9.27 12.75
CA ILE A 19 -2.48 9.82 12.80
C ILE A 19 -2.08 9.89 14.27
N LYS A 20 -1.00 9.18 14.63
CA LYS A 20 -0.60 9.10 16.04
C LYS A 20 -0.31 10.52 16.56
N PRO A 21 -0.73 10.84 17.79
CA PRO A 21 -0.36 12.11 18.42
C PRO A 21 1.16 12.26 18.39
N GLY A 22 1.64 13.40 17.88
CA GLY A 22 3.07 13.68 17.75
C GLY A 22 3.66 13.46 16.35
N THR A 23 2.93 12.91 15.37
CA THR A 23 3.42 12.82 13.98
C THR A 23 3.74 14.19 13.37
N PHE A 24 2.90 15.20 13.63
CA PHE A 24 3.07 16.57 13.15
C PHE A 24 3.16 17.55 14.32
N GLN A 25 4.08 17.29 15.25
CA GLN A 25 4.32 18.23 16.35
C GLN A 25 5.10 19.46 15.85
N SER A 26 4.66 20.65 16.24
CA SER A 26 5.40 21.89 15.93
C SER A 26 6.68 21.96 16.76
N ILE A 27 7.81 22.14 16.09
CA ILE A 27 9.12 22.37 16.73
C ILE A 27 9.40 23.85 17.02
N LEU A 28 8.58 24.77 16.50
CA LEU A 28 8.79 26.21 16.62
C LEU A 28 8.92 26.69 18.07
N PRO A 29 8.10 26.22 19.04
CA PRO A 29 8.26 26.64 20.44
C PRO A 29 9.63 26.28 21.03
N ILE A 30 10.18 25.11 20.67
CA ILE A 30 11.49 24.66 21.16
C ILE A 30 12.62 25.51 20.55
N LEU A 31 12.46 25.91 19.28
CA LEU A 31 13.39 26.82 18.61
C LEU A 31 13.33 28.24 19.18
N ASP A 32 12.13 28.75 19.46
CA ASP A 32 11.94 30.06 20.07
C ASP A 32 12.57 30.10 21.49
N ASP A 33 12.42 29.05 22.28
CA ASP A 33 13.09 28.90 23.57
C ASP A 33 14.62 28.92 23.43
N LEU A 34 15.16 28.17 22.45
CA LEU A 34 16.60 28.12 22.17
C LEU A 34 17.14 29.50 21.77
N LEU A 35 16.45 30.19 20.87
CA LEU A 35 16.80 31.53 20.42
C LEU A 35 16.68 32.54 21.57
N GLY A 36 15.67 32.40 22.44
CA GLY A 36 15.50 33.22 23.63
C GLY A 36 16.65 33.07 24.62
N ILE A 37 17.10 31.84 24.88
CA ILE A 37 18.27 31.55 25.73
C ILE A 37 19.54 32.13 25.11
N LEU A 38 19.74 31.94 23.80
CA LEU A 38 20.92 32.48 23.10
C LEU A 38 20.91 34.02 23.12
N TYR A 39 19.76 34.64 22.91
CA TYR A 39 19.59 36.09 22.93
C TYR A 39 19.89 36.66 24.32
N THR A 40 19.27 36.12 25.38
CA THR A 40 19.53 36.59 26.76
C THR A 40 21.00 36.46 27.16
N GLN A 41 21.71 35.47 26.61
CA GLN A 41 23.14 35.27 26.89
C GLN A 41 24.03 36.18 26.06
N ALA A 42 23.64 36.48 24.81
CA ALA A 42 24.34 37.43 23.97
C ALA A 42 24.23 38.87 24.50
N THR A 43 23.11 39.20 25.15
CA THR A 43 22.84 40.55 25.69
C THR A 43 23.15 40.71 27.18
N SER A 44 23.45 39.63 27.91
CA SER A 44 23.75 39.69 29.35
C SER A 44 25.22 39.99 29.60
N GLU A 45 25.51 41.21 30.06
CA GLU A 45 26.82 41.57 30.60
C GLU A 45 27.04 40.86 31.95
N GLY A 46 27.68 39.69 31.92
CA GLY A 46 28.04 38.93 33.12
C GLY A 46 27.33 37.58 33.30
N GLY A 47 26.56 37.12 32.31
CA GLY A 47 25.86 35.84 32.35
C GLY A 47 26.78 34.62 32.53
N ASN A 48 26.36 33.68 33.38
CA ASN A 48 27.07 32.42 33.60
C ASN A 48 26.98 31.51 32.36
N LYS A 49 27.96 31.68 31.45
CA LYS A 49 28.04 30.97 30.16
C LYS A 49 27.97 29.43 30.28
N ALA A 50 28.38 28.88 31.41
CA ALA A 50 28.29 27.44 31.67
C ALA A 50 26.82 26.98 31.83
N GLN A 51 26.03 27.72 32.62
CA GLN A 51 24.61 27.43 32.84
C GLN A 51 23.77 27.67 31.56
N ALA A 52 24.21 28.61 30.73
CA ALA A 52 23.68 28.83 29.39
C ALA A 52 23.87 27.62 28.48
N GLY A 53 25.11 27.11 28.42
CA GLY A 53 25.45 25.94 27.62
C GLY A 53 24.65 24.70 28.05
N GLU A 54 24.45 24.54 29.35
CA GLU A 54 23.63 23.45 29.89
C GLU A 54 22.15 23.59 29.52
N SER A 55 21.61 24.82 29.57
CA SER A 55 20.22 25.10 29.18
C SER A 55 19.97 24.90 27.68
N VAL A 56 20.91 25.35 26.84
CA VAL A 56 20.90 25.11 25.39
C VAL A 56 21.01 23.62 25.10
N ALA A 57 21.91 22.90 25.77
CA ALA A 57 22.06 21.45 25.58
C ALA A 57 20.80 20.68 25.98
N ALA A 58 20.14 21.07 27.08
CA ALA A 58 18.87 20.48 27.50
C ALA A 58 17.78 20.68 26.44
N LYS A 59 17.64 21.89 25.90
CA LYS A 59 16.66 22.20 24.84
C LYS A 59 16.99 21.55 23.50
N ALA A 60 18.27 21.46 23.14
CA ALA A 60 18.70 20.72 21.95
C ALA A 60 18.41 19.21 22.07
N LYS A 61 18.54 18.64 23.27
CA LYS A 61 18.17 17.24 23.55
C LYS A 61 16.66 17.01 23.46
N GLU A 62 15.87 17.97 23.96
CA GLU A 62 14.40 17.98 23.83
C GLU A 62 13.98 18.03 22.35
N LEU A 63 14.61 18.89 21.54
CA LEU A 63 14.39 18.95 20.10
C LEU A 63 14.73 17.63 19.41
N ALA A 64 15.90 17.04 19.69
CA ALA A 64 16.32 15.78 19.10
C ALA A 64 15.35 14.63 19.43
N THR A 65 14.85 14.61 20.67
CA THR A 65 13.87 13.60 21.12
C THR A 65 12.53 13.79 20.42
N THR A 66 12.08 15.04 20.28
CA THR A 66 10.84 15.37 19.56
C THR A 66 10.92 14.95 18.09
N LEU A 67 12.06 15.20 17.43
CA LEU A 67 12.28 14.80 16.04
C LEU A 67 12.33 13.28 15.86
N GLU A 68 12.96 12.54 16.79
CA GLU A 68 12.98 11.07 16.71
C GLU A 68 11.57 10.49 16.94
N ASN A 69 10.79 11.06 17.86
CA ASN A 69 9.40 10.66 18.07
C ASN A 69 8.53 10.93 16.83
N MET A 70 8.70 12.09 16.18
CA MET A 70 8.02 12.42 14.93
C MET A 70 8.40 11.44 13.82
N LYS A 71 9.69 11.11 13.69
CA LYS A 71 10.19 10.13 12.72
C LYS A 71 9.56 8.76 12.95
N LEU A 72 9.58 8.23 14.17
CA LEU A 72 8.97 6.94 14.50
C LEU A 72 7.47 6.94 14.20
N ALA A 73 6.75 7.98 14.63
CA ALA A 73 5.33 8.13 14.35
C ALA A 73 5.01 8.29 12.85
N SER A 74 5.93 8.86 12.07
CA SER A 74 5.81 8.99 10.61
C SER A 74 6.07 7.68 9.87
N MET A 75 6.98 6.83 10.37
CA MET A 75 7.26 5.51 9.80
C MET A 75 6.09 4.54 9.98
N GLU A 76 5.27 4.76 11.00
CA GLU A 76 4.05 3.99 11.27
C GLU A 76 2.84 4.45 10.43
N LEU A 77 2.98 5.55 9.68
CA LEU A 77 1.95 5.93 8.70
C LEU A 77 1.92 4.92 7.54
N PRO A 78 0.74 4.67 6.95
CA PRO A 78 0.65 3.88 5.72
C PRO A 78 1.58 4.43 4.64
N GLY A 79 2.56 3.62 4.22
CA GLY A 79 3.56 4.02 3.21
C GLY A 79 4.71 4.88 3.74
N GLY A 80 4.74 5.25 5.03
CA GLY A 80 5.84 6.00 5.64
C GLY A 80 7.13 5.19 5.80
N ASN A 81 7.04 3.86 5.82
CA ASN A 81 8.16 2.93 5.82
C ASN A 81 8.75 2.67 4.43
N LEU A 82 8.07 3.10 3.37
CA LEU A 82 8.54 2.93 1.99
C LEU A 82 9.35 4.14 1.57
N SER A 83 10.60 3.92 1.19
CA SER A 83 11.38 4.98 0.55
C SER A 83 10.74 5.36 -0.79
N ILE A 84 10.89 6.62 -1.20
CA ILE A 84 10.44 7.11 -2.51
C ILE A 84 10.95 6.21 -3.65
N ASN A 85 12.15 5.65 -3.50
CA ASN A 85 12.73 4.73 -4.47
C ASN A 85 12.02 3.37 -4.52
N GLU A 86 11.53 2.84 -3.40
CA GLU A 86 10.77 1.59 -3.35
C GLU A 86 9.37 1.77 -3.94
N ILE A 87 8.71 2.90 -3.66
CA ILE A 87 7.43 3.26 -4.28
C ILE A 87 7.58 3.34 -5.80
N ARG A 88 8.65 3.97 -6.28
CA ARG A 88 8.95 4.05 -7.72
C ARG A 88 9.13 2.67 -8.35
N LYS A 89 9.95 1.81 -7.74
CA LYS A 89 10.14 0.42 -8.21
C LYS A 89 8.84 -0.38 -8.22
N LEU A 90 7.96 -0.17 -7.24
CA LEU A 90 6.67 -0.84 -7.19
C LEU A 90 5.75 -0.35 -8.32
N SER A 91 5.75 0.95 -8.60
CA SER A 91 5.03 1.54 -9.74
C SER A 91 5.53 0.98 -11.06
N GLU A 92 6.84 0.94 -11.29
CA GLU A 92 7.45 0.39 -12.51
C GLU A 92 7.03 -1.08 -12.73
N LYS A 93 7.05 -1.90 -11.67
CA LYS A 93 6.59 -3.29 -11.74
C LYS A 93 5.09 -3.42 -12.05
N LEU A 94 4.28 -2.53 -11.51
CA LEU A 94 2.84 -2.50 -11.78
C LEU A 94 2.56 -2.15 -13.24
N ASP A 95 3.31 -1.18 -13.80
CA ASP A 95 3.21 -0.80 -15.20
C ASP A 95 3.65 -1.94 -16.13
N GLU A 96 4.76 -2.62 -15.81
CA GLU A 96 5.20 -3.81 -16.55
C GLU A 96 4.16 -4.94 -16.55
N GLU A 97 3.52 -5.18 -15.41
CA GLU A 97 2.49 -6.21 -15.27
C GLU A 97 1.19 -5.82 -16.01
N ALA A 98 0.83 -4.53 -15.97
CA ALA A 98 -0.30 -4.01 -16.73
C ALA A 98 -0.07 -4.18 -18.24
N GLU A 99 1.12 -3.86 -18.73
CA GLU A 99 1.48 -3.99 -20.14
C GLU A 99 1.43 -5.46 -20.60
N LYS A 100 1.92 -6.42 -19.79
CA LYS A 100 1.77 -7.86 -20.09
C LYS A 100 0.32 -8.27 -20.24
N ARG A 101 -0.56 -7.82 -19.34
CA ARG A 101 -2.00 -8.13 -19.39
C ARG A 101 -2.65 -7.51 -20.62
N ILE A 102 -2.30 -6.29 -20.98
CA ILE A 102 -2.76 -5.63 -22.20
C ILE A 102 -2.34 -6.43 -23.43
N GLN A 103 -1.11 -6.92 -23.50
CA GLN A 103 -0.65 -7.75 -24.62
C GLN A 103 -1.42 -9.07 -24.72
N ILE A 104 -1.67 -9.74 -23.58
CA ILE A 104 -2.49 -10.96 -23.55
C ILE A 104 -3.91 -10.65 -24.07
N LEU A 105 -4.53 -9.57 -23.60
CA LEU A 105 -5.86 -9.16 -24.03
C LEU A 105 -5.91 -8.86 -25.54
N LYS A 106 -4.88 -8.19 -26.08
CA LYS A 106 -4.75 -7.97 -27.54
C LYS A 106 -4.65 -9.28 -28.31
N ILE A 107 -3.93 -10.28 -27.79
CA ILE A 107 -3.84 -11.61 -28.42
C ILE A 107 -5.21 -12.30 -28.40
N PHE A 108 -5.97 -12.17 -27.30
CA PHE A 108 -7.34 -12.70 -27.23
C PHE A 108 -8.31 -11.96 -28.16
N GLU A 109 -8.17 -10.66 -28.35
CA GLU A 109 -8.95 -9.86 -29.30
C GLU A 109 -8.66 -10.26 -30.76
N GLN A 110 -7.39 -10.52 -31.08
CA GLN A 110 -6.97 -10.89 -32.43
C GLN A 110 -7.21 -12.37 -32.76
N ARG A 111 -7.29 -13.24 -31.75
CA ARG A 111 -7.75 -14.61 -31.96
C ARG A 111 -9.25 -14.60 -32.15
N GLN A 112 -9.70 -15.07 -33.30
CA GLN A 112 -11.08 -15.53 -33.48
C GLN A 112 -11.29 -16.72 -32.54
N MET A 113 -11.73 -16.44 -31.32
CA MET A 113 -12.17 -17.45 -30.38
C MET A 113 -13.36 -18.18 -31.03
N PRO A 114 -13.34 -19.52 -31.11
CA PRO A 114 -14.50 -20.25 -31.60
C PRO A 114 -15.69 -19.85 -30.72
N LEU A 115 -16.80 -19.46 -31.35
CA LEU A 115 -18.03 -19.24 -30.60
C LEU A 115 -18.31 -20.50 -29.77
N THR A 116 -18.74 -20.32 -28.52
CA THR A 116 -19.04 -21.43 -27.59
C THR A 116 -19.98 -22.47 -28.22
N ASP A 117 -20.83 -22.05 -29.15
CA ASP A 117 -21.73 -22.93 -29.91
C ASP A 117 -20.99 -23.92 -30.83
N GLN A 118 -19.82 -23.56 -31.38
CA GLN A 118 -19.02 -24.42 -32.26
C GLN A 118 -18.26 -25.51 -31.50
N LEU A 119 -17.82 -25.22 -30.27
CA LEU A 119 -17.19 -26.19 -29.37
C LEU A 119 -18.18 -27.26 -28.89
N SER A 120 -19.44 -26.89 -28.66
CA SER A 120 -20.50 -27.84 -28.30
C SER A 120 -20.88 -28.77 -29.46
N SER A 121 -20.86 -28.29 -30.71
CA SER A 121 -21.18 -29.10 -31.89
C SER A 121 -20.08 -30.10 -32.28
N HIS A 122 -18.80 -29.85 -31.94
CA HIS A 122 -17.71 -30.79 -32.24
C HIS A 122 -17.70 -32.03 -31.32
N ASN A 123 -18.23 -31.91 -30.09
CA ASN A 123 -18.36 -33.03 -29.16
C ASN A 123 -19.61 -33.91 -29.38
N GLN A 124 -20.60 -33.44 -30.16
CA GLN A 124 -21.80 -34.25 -30.45
C GLN A 124 -21.67 -35.12 -31.70
N GLN A 125 -20.67 -34.88 -32.56
CA GLN A 125 -20.44 -35.70 -33.76
C GLN A 125 -19.53 -36.92 -33.54
N GLN A 126 -18.90 -37.07 -32.38
CA GLN A 126 -18.13 -38.28 -32.03
C GLN A 126 -18.87 -39.31 -31.16
N SER A 127 -20.12 -39.05 -30.74
CA SER A 127 -20.89 -40.01 -29.92
C SER A 127 -21.94 -40.82 -30.68
N ASN A 128 -21.99 -40.76 -32.02
CA ASN A 128 -22.98 -41.49 -32.82
C ASN A 128 -22.31 -42.24 -33.97
N GLY A 129 -21.75 -43.40 -33.68
CA GLY A 129 -21.31 -44.33 -34.73
C GLY A 129 -20.33 -45.37 -34.22
N GLU A 130 -20.85 -46.38 -33.51
CA GLU A 130 -20.49 -47.81 -33.63
C GLU A 130 -20.99 -48.59 -32.39
N ASN A 131 -22.28 -48.90 -32.39
CA ASN A 131 -22.78 -50.07 -31.67
C ASN A 131 -22.33 -51.31 -32.45
N ASN A 132 -21.34 -52.05 -31.95
CA ASN A 132 -21.13 -53.44 -32.35
C ASN A 132 -20.83 -54.32 -31.12
N VAL A 133 -21.91 -54.94 -30.63
CA VAL A 133 -22.02 -56.27 -30.00
C VAL A 133 -20.87 -56.71 -29.08
N LEU A 134 -21.09 -56.59 -27.76
CA LEU A 134 -20.49 -57.51 -26.78
C LEU A 134 -21.50 -58.65 -26.52
N PRO A 135 -21.18 -59.92 -26.81
CA PRO A 135 -22.06 -61.01 -26.40
C PRO A 135 -21.90 -61.21 -24.89
N SER A 136 -23.04 -61.13 -24.19
CA SER A 136 -23.19 -61.56 -22.81
C SER A 136 -22.98 -63.07 -22.73
N HIS A 137 -22.08 -63.52 -21.86
CA HIS A 137 -22.21 -64.84 -21.26
C HIS A 137 -22.23 -64.69 -19.74
N SER A 138 -23.41 -65.00 -19.20
CA SER A 138 -23.74 -65.09 -17.78
C SER A 138 -23.17 -66.37 -17.16
N ASN A 139 -22.90 -66.25 -15.85
CA ASN A 139 -22.43 -67.24 -14.89
C ASN A 139 -22.96 -68.68 -15.02
N LEU A 140 -22.08 -69.64 -14.74
CA LEU A 140 -22.24 -70.67 -13.69
C LEU A 140 -20.87 -71.28 -13.33
#